data_AF-A0A7J6QP26-F1
#
_entry.id   AF-A0A7J6QP26-F1
#
_cell.length_a   1.000
_cell.length_b   1.000
_cell.length_c   1.000
_cell.angle_alpha   90.00
_cell.angle_beta   90.00
_cell.angle_gamma   90.00
#
_symmetry.space_group_name_H-M   'P 1'
#
loop_
_entity.id
_entity.type
_entity.pdbx_description
1 polymer ?
#
loop_
_entity_poly.entity_id
_entity_poly.type
_entity_poly.pdbx_seq_one_letter_code
_entity_poly.pdbx_strand_id
1 'polypeptide(L)'
;YGSLSILRSLLHIPQEEKAWCAPEPLQMYLLLACQERERGGFRDKPGKNCDYYHTCYALSGMAASQWHRGSPPTTLGENTLLIESDVLYNISKEARRRLEKYFADVLNITHDECFGSILMAQVSDLLHTAVCCNCTAISDRSSGTGFYTAPCGHAYCESCLHRVFCLSSRITCRASVGGTGICGRLIERGQMKFSSSVDLVTERVTQTRRKVYEVMNKSKFDCSGTPEYDQFLAEREDMVQRLLDDSDASKQRLAQQELERYEISHGEQIAQTRNIKRDDMRRNLQRIVDVEGTFYERVNAPFSERDKEGYKHPLEAGPEALSARTPVVVSAPELTWQP
;
A
#
# COMPACT_ATOMS: atom_id res chain seq x y z
N TYR A 1 -13.91 -14.52 -10.95
CA TYR A 1 -15.32 -14.09 -11.01
C TYR A 1 -15.30 -12.60 -10.69
N GLY A 2 -15.83 -11.74 -11.57
CA GLY A 2 -16.19 -10.42 -11.10
C GLY A 2 -17.11 -10.57 -9.88
N SER A 3 -17.03 -9.66 -8.91
CA SER A 3 -17.81 -9.71 -7.66
C SER A 3 -19.29 -10.04 -7.90
N LEU A 4 -19.85 -9.58 -9.02
CA LEU A 4 -21.24 -9.82 -9.43
C LEU A 4 -21.59 -11.29 -9.72
N SER A 5 -20.70 -12.10 -10.32
CA SER A 5 -21.03 -13.49 -10.67
C SER A 5 -20.89 -14.46 -9.50
N ILE A 6 -19.99 -14.17 -8.54
CA ILE A 6 -20.00 -14.82 -7.21
C ILE A 6 -21.27 -14.46 -6.46
N LEU A 7 -21.61 -13.17 -6.39
CA LEU A 7 -22.81 -12.71 -5.68
C LEU A 7 -24.08 -13.31 -6.28
N ARG A 8 -24.21 -13.38 -7.61
CA ARG A 8 -25.37 -14.04 -8.25
C ARG A 8 -25.48 -15.52 -7.89
N SER A 9 -24.35 -16.23 -7.81
CA SER A 9 -24.32 -17.63 -7.42
C SER A 9 -24.64 -17.86 -5.94
N LEU A 10 -24.19 -16.96 -5.06
CA LEU A 10 -24.50 -16.98 -3.63
C LEU A 10 -25.94 -16.55 -3.32
N LEU A 11 -26.52 -15.67 -4.15
CA LEU A 11 -27.86 -15.09 -3.96
C LEU A 11 -28.95 -15.77 -4.81
N HIS A 12 -28.65 -16.88 -5.49
CA HIS A 12 -29.60 -17.63 -6.33
C HIS A 12 -30.35 -16.78 -7.39
N ILE A 13 -29.70 -15.78 -7.97
CA ILE A 13 -30.32 -14.89 -8.98
C ILE A 13 -30.48 -15.66 -10.31
N PRO A 14 -31.68 -15.65 -10.95
CA PRO A 14 -31.97 -16.44 -12.15
C PRO A 14 -31.08 -16.09 -13.37
N GLN A 15 -30.90 -17.09 -14.22
CA GLN A 15 -29.73 -17.27 -15.09
C GLN A 15 -29.88 -16.69 -16.51
N GLU A 16 -31.04 -16.13 -16.87
CA GLU A 16 -31.39 -15.81 -18.26
C GLU A 16 -30.90 -14.43 -18.77
N GLU A 17 -30.23 -13.63 -17.94
CA GLU A 17 -29.63 -12.40 -18.44
C GLU A 17 -28.30 -12.68 -19.13
N LYS A 18 -28.19 -12.21 -20.40
CA LYS A 18 -26.93 -11.95 -21.11
C LYS A 18 -26.06 -10.98 -20.30
N ALA A 19 -25.41 -11.50 -19.28
CA ALA A 19 -24.63 -10.71 -18.36
C ALA A 19 -23.33 -10.27 -19.02
N TRP A 20 -22.91 -9.04 -18.75
CA TRP A 20 -21.60 -8.52 -19.18
C TRP A 20 -20.43 -9.31 -18.60
N CYS A 21 -20.69 -10.21 -17.65
CA CYS A 21 -19.72 -11.12 -17.05
C CYS A 21 -19.66 -12.51 -17.71
N ALA A 22 -20.39 -12.75 -18.81
CA ALA A 22 -20.19 -13.93 -19.62
C ALA A 22 -18.79 -13.88 -20.29
N PRO A 23 -18.13 -15.03 -20.50
CA PRO A 23 -16.73 -15.07 -20.95
C PRO A 23 -16.51 -14.28 -22.25
N GLU A 24 -17.40 -14.43 -23.21
CA GLU A 24 -17.33 -13.80 -24.53
C GLU A 24 -17.53 -12.26 -24.49
N PRO A 25 -18.65 -11.72 -23.96
CA PRO A 25 -18.82 -10.26 -23.85
C PRO A 25 -17.70 -9.54 -23.09
N LEU A 26 -17.22 -10.13 -21.99
CA LEU A 26 -16.14 -9.52 -21.20
C LEU A 26 -14.83 -9.47 -21.98
N GLN A 27 -14.47 -10.57 -22.65
CA GLN A 27 -13.28 -10.62 -23.50
C GLN A 27 -13.36 -9.63 -24.65
N MET A 28 -14.52 -9.55 -25.33
CA MET A 28 -14.73 -8.58 -26.40
C MET A 28 -14.54 -7.14 -25.91
N TYR A 29 -15.15 -6.77 -24.77
CA TYR A 29 -15.01 -5.42 -24.23
C TYR A 29 -13.55 -5.11 -23.87
N LEU A 30 -12.87 -6.02 -23.17
CA LEU A 30 -11.49 -5.79 -22.76
C LEU A 30 -10.55 -5.69 -23.96
N LEU A 31 -10.59 -6.64 -24.89
CA LEU A 31 -9.68 -6.71 -26.04
C LEU A 31 -9.96 -5.62 -27.09
N LEU A 32 -11.23 -5.25 -27.30
CA LEU A 32 -11.59 -4.29 -28.36
C LEU A 32 -11.65 -2.84 -27.87
N ALA A 33 -12.12 -2.61 -26.63
CA ALA A 33 -12.38 -1.27 -26.12
C ALA A 33 -11.33 -0.80 -25.08
N CYS A 34 -10.77 -1.72 -24.30
CA CYS A 34 -9.86 -1.35 -23.20
C CYS A 34 -8.38 -1.58 -23.50
N GLN A 35 -8.03 -2.46 -24.44
CA GLN A 35 -6.64 -2.73 -24.77
C GLN A 35 -5.99 -1.51 -25.45
N GLU A 36 -4.76 -1.18 -25.06
CA GLU A 36 -3.93 -0.21 -25.77
C GLU A 36 -3.24 -0.87 -26.96
N ARG A 37 -3.40 -0.30 -28.16
CA ARG A 37 -3.02 -0.96 -29.42
C ARG A 37 -1.53 -0.93 -29.66
N GLU A 38 -0.86 0.15 -29.27
CA GLU A 38 0.56 0.34 -29.56
C GLU A 38 1.47 -0.24 -28.47
N ARG A 39 1.12 -0.02 -27.19
CA ARG A 39 1.98 -0.36 -26.04
C ARG A 39 1.51 -1.58 -25.26
N GLY A 40 0.31 -2.08 -25.55
CA GLY A 40 -0.33 -3.13 -24.75
C GLY A 40 -0.82 -2.63 -23.39
N GLY A 41 -1.39 -3.55 -22.61
CA GLY A 41 -2.06 -3.25 -21.33
C GLY A 41 -3.53 -2.83 -21.49
N PHE A 42 -4.22 -2.68 -20.37
CA PHE A 42 -5.64 -2.35 -20.32
C PHE A 42 -5.91 -1.08 -19.50
N ARG A 43 -6.83 -0.27 -20.01
CA ARG A 43 -7.46 0.86 -19.30
C ARG A 43 -8.77 0.42 -18.64
N ASP A 44 -9.25 1.19 -17.66
CA ASP A 44 -10.57 0.98 -17.04
C ASP A 44 -11.72 1.04 -18.08
N LYS A 45 -11.73 2.11 -18.86
CA LYS A 45 -12.73 2.39 -19.90
C LYS A 45 -12.17 3.26 -21.02
N PRO A 46 -12.83 3.29 -22.21
CA PRO A 46 -12.40 4.14 -23.32
C PRO A 46 -12.14 5.59 -22.93
N GLY A 47 -11.06 6.17 -23.47
CA GLY A 47 -10.65 7.55 -23.16
C GLY A 47 -9.91 7.75 -21.84
N LYS A 48 -9.55 6.68 -21.13
CA LYS A 48 -8.65 6.71 -19.97
C LYS A 48 -7.28 6.13 -20.28
N ASN A 49 -6.30 6.53 -19.46
CA ASN A 49 -4.92 6.03 -19.58
C ASN A 49 -4.84 4.57 -19.12
N CYS A 50 -3.91 3.84 -19.72
CA CYS A 50 -3.55 2.49 -19.28
C CYS A 50 -2.64 2.59 -18.05
N ASP A 51 -2.84 1.71 -17.07
CA ASP A 51 -1.93 1.54 -15.94
C ASP A 51 -1.81 0.07 -15.54
N TYR A 52 -0.82 -0.21 -14.69
CA TYR A 52 -0.52 -1.57 -14.24
C TYR A 52 -1.66 -2.18 -13.42
N TYR A 53 -2.38 -1.37 -12.65
CA TYR A 53 -3.45 -1.84 -11.79
C TYR A 53 -4.61 -2.37 -12.66
N HIS A 54 -5.13 -1.53 -13.56
CA HIS A 54 -6.22 -1.93 -14.46
C HIS A 54 -5.82 -3.06 -15.39
N THR A 55 -4.57 -3.10 -15.85
CA THR A 55 -4.05 -4.24 -16.62
C THR A 55 -4.13 -5.54 -15.81
N CYS A 56 -3.67 -5.54 -14.57
CA CYS A 56 -3.71 -6.72 -13.70
C CYS A 56 -5.15 -7.18 -13.40
N TYR A 57 -6.06 -6.25 -13.08
CA TYR A 57 -7.45 -6.61 -12.78
C TYR A 57 -8.23 -7.04 -14.02
N ALA A 58 -7.97 -6.42 -15.19
CA ALA A 58 -8.56 -6.84 -16.45
C ALA A 58 -8.15 -8.28 -16.80
N LEU A 59 -6.86 -8.60 -16.71
CA LEU A 59 -6.34 -9.95 -16.96
C LEU A 59 -6.87 -10.97 -15.94
N SER A 60 -6.91 -10.61 -14.65
CA SER A 60 -7.51 -11.44 -13.61
C SER A 60 -8.99 -11.75 -13.87
N GLY A 61 -9.77 -10.70 -14.18
CA GLY A 61 -11.19 -10.82 -14.49
C GLY A 61 -11.43 -11.66 -15.75
N MET A 62 -10.60 -11.45 -16.78
CA MET A 62 -10.62 -12.22 -18.02
C MET A 62 -10.31 -13.69 -17.76
N ALA A 63 -9.22 -14.01 -17.07
CA ALA A 63 -8.85 -15.38 -16.71
C ALA A 63 -9.99 -16.07 -15.96
N ALA A 64 -10.51 -15.43 -14.92
CA ALA A 64 -11.58 -16.02 -14.13
C ALA A 64 -12.93 -16.11 -14.87
N SER A 65 -13.11 -15.39 -15.98
CA SER A 65 -14.25 -15.57 -16.89
C SER A 65 -14.02 -16.70 -17.88
N GLN A 66 -12.81 -16.88 -18.41
CA GLN A 66 -12.46 -17.97 -19.33
C GLN A 66 -12.71 -19.32 -18.68
N TRP A 67 -12.31 -19.49 -17.42
CA TRP A 67 -12.43 -20.73 -16.63
C TRP A 67 -13.77 -20.86 -15.86
N HIS A 68 -14.84 -20.20 -16.33
CA HIS A 68 -16.13 -20.23 -15.62
C HIS A 68 -16.81 -21.61 -15.67
N ARG A 69 -17.39 -22.04 -14.53
CA ARG A 69 -18.28 -23.23 -14.39
C ARG A 69 -17.67 -24.62 -14.67
N GLY A 70 -16.36 -24.79 -14.50
CA GLY A 70 -15.73 -26.12 -14.65
C GLY A 70 -15.85 -26.72 -16.07
N SER A 71 -16.20 -25.88 -17.04
CA SER A 71 -16.16 -26.18 -18.47
C SER A 71 -14.77 -25.87 -19.02
N PRO A 72 -14.37 -26.42 -20.19
CA PRO A 72 -13.14 -26.00 -20.86
C PRO A 72 -13.12 -24.48 -21.07
N PRO A 73 -11.93 -23.85 -21.03
CA PRO A 73 -11.84 -22.40 -21.05
C PRO A 73 -12.41 -21.83 -22.36
N THR A 74 -13.32 -20.86 -22.23
CA THR A 74 -13.90 -20.17 -23.39
C THR A 74 -13.04 -18.95 -23.73
N THR A 75 -12.37 -18.98 -24.88
CA THR A 75 -11.43 -17.92 -25.29
C THR A 75 -11.89 -17.23 -26.57
N LEU A 76 -11.56 -15.94 -26.70
CA LEU A 76 -11.77 -15.18 -27.93
C LEU A 76 -10.44 -15.00 -28.66
N GLY A 77 -10.31 -15.59 -29.85
CA GLY A 77 -9.10 -15.51 -30.69
C GLY A 77 -8.03 -16.54 -30.35
N GLU A 78 -6.97 -16.57 -31.14
CA GLU A 78 -5.83 -17.47 -30.95
C GLU A 78 -4.87 -16.90 -29.88
N ASN A 79 -4.37 -17.75 -28.98
CA ASN A 79 -3.39 -17.40 -27.93
C ASN A 79 -3.85 -16.41 -26.85
N THR A 80 -5.15 -16.30 -26.57
CA THR A 80 -5.68 -15.44 -25.49
C THR A 80 -5.97 -16.20 -24.19
N LEU A 81 -5.63 -17.49 -24.13
CA LEU A 81 -5.84 -18.32 -22.95
C LEU A 81 -4.96 -17.87 -21.78
N LEU A 82 -5.59 -17.48 -20.68
CA LEU A 82 -4.92 -17.13 -19.43
C LEU A 82 -4.91 -18.30 -18.46
N ILE A 83 -3.96 -18.30 -17.52
CA ILE A 83 -3.85 -19.34 -16.49
C ILE A 83 -5.06 -19.27 -15.55
N GLU A 84 -5.57 -20.43 -15.14
CA GLU A 84 -6.63 -20.50 -14.15
C GLU A 84 -6.19 -19.89 -12.81
N SER A 85 -6.90 -18.84 -12.39
CA SER A 85 -6.68 -18.14 -11.13
C SER A 85 -7.75 -18.48 -10.10
N ASP A 86 -7.34 -18.65 -8.84
CA ASP A 86 -8.24 -18.62 -7.71
C ASP A 86 -8.85 -17.24 -7.54
N VAL A 87 -10.16 -17.19 -7.39
CA VAL A 87 -10.88 -15.92 -7.42
C VAL A 87 -10.85 -15.19 -6.09
N LEU A 88 -10.72 -15.90 -4.98
CA LEU A 88 -10.66 -15.25 -3.66
C LEU A 88 -9.32 -14.56 -3.47
N TYR A 89 -8.24 -15.21 -3.89
CA TYR A 89 -6.88 -14.75 -3.65
C TYR A 89 -6.23 -14.06 -4.85
N ASN A 90 -6.85 -14.15 -6.04
CA ASN A 90 -6.29 -13.63 -7.30
C ASN A 90 -4.87 -14.13 -7.60
N ILE A 91 -4.64 -15.42 -7.36
CA ILE A 91 -3.37 -16.12 -7.61
C ILE A 91 -3.64 -17.37 -8.46
N SER A 92 -2.63 -17.94 -9.12
CA SER A 92 -2.82 -19.18 -9.87
C SER A 92 -3.26 -20.34 -8.97
N LYS A 93 -4.04 -21.29 -9.51
CA LYS A 93 -4.42 -22.51 -8.79
C LYS A 93 -3.21 -23.29 -8.26
N GLU A 94 -2.10 -23.29 -9.01
CA GLU A 94 -0.86 -23.91 -8.57
C GLU A 94 -0.22 -23.17 -7.38
N ALA A 95 -0.20 -21.83 -7.40
CA ALA A 95 0.29 -21.05 -6.27
C ALA A 95 -0.56 -21.30 -5.01
N ARG A 96 -1.88 -21.39 -5.16
CA ARG A 96 -2.79 -21.78 -4.09
C ARG A 96 -2.48 -23.17 -3.55
N ARG A 97 -2.27 -24.17 -4.42
CA ARG A 97 -1.93 -25.53 -4.01
C ARG A 97 -0.59 -25.59 -3.25
N ARG A 98 0.40 -24.80 -3.67
CA ARG A 98 1.69 -24.66 -2.96
C ARG A 98 1.50 -24.02 -1.59
N LEU A 99 0.65 -23.01 -1.50
CA LEU A 99 0.28 -22.36 -0.25
C LEU A 99 -0.43 -23.34 0.69
N GLU A 100 -1.44 -24.07 0.22
CA GLU A 100 -2.14 -25.11 0.98
C GLU A 100 -1.18 -26.21 1.46
N LYS A 101 -0.25 -26.65 0.61
CA LYS A 101 0.77 -27.63 1.02
C LYS A 101 1.72 -27.07 2.08
N TYR A 102 2.21 -25.85 1.90
CA TYR A 102 3.11 -25.21 2.85
C TYR A 102 2.44 -25.06 4.22
N PHE A 103 1.19 -24.60 4.26
CA PHE A 103 0.43 -24.45 5.49
C PHE A 103 -0.17 -25.76 6.02
N ALA A 104 -0.14 -26.86 5.27
CA ALA A 104 -0.51 -28.18 5.78
C ALA A 104 0.56 -28.74 6.74
N ASP A 105 1.83 -28.40 6.50
CA ASP A 105 2.97 -28.81 7.33
C ASP A 105 3.22 -27.86 8.52
N VAL A 106 2.66 -26.66 8.46
CA VAL A 106 2.63 -25.72 9.59
C VAL A 106 1.46 -26.12 10.48
N LEU A 107 1.72 -26.38 11.77
CA LEU A 107 0.66 -26.61 12.75
C LEU A 107 -0.38 -25.50 12.60
N ASN A 108 -1.60 -25.88 12.21
CA ASN A 108 -2.75 -24.99 12.26
C ASN A 108 -2.94 -24.60 13.72
N ILE A 109 -2.37 -23.47 14.13
CA ILE A 109 -2.80 -22.78 15.32
C ILE A 109 -4.23 -22.38 15.00
N THR A 110 -5.18 -23.17 15.49
CA THR A 110 -6.59 -22.81 15.36
C THR A 110 -6.78 -21.46 16.03
N HIS A 111 -7.73 -20.66 15.54
CA HIS A 111 -8.08 -19.40 16.21
C HIS A 111 -8.46 -19.67 17.69
N ASP A 112 -8.97 -20.86 18.00
CA ASP A 112 -9.24 -21.32 19.37
C ASP A 112 -7.98 -21.67 20.20
N GLU A 113 -6.88 -22.14 19.60
CA GLU A 113 -5.60 -22.32 20.31
C GLU A 113 -4.83 -21.01 20.46
N CYS A 114 -5.00 -20.06 19.53
CA CYS A 114 -4.43 -18.71 19.64
C CYS A 114 -5.16 -17.87 20.71
N PHE A 115 -6.46 -18.12 20.94
CA PHE A 115 -7.30 -17.39 21.90
C PHE A 115 -7.65 -18.17 23.19
N GLY A 116 -7.46 -19.48 23.23
CA GLY A 116 -7.89 -20.35 24.33
C GLY A 116 -6.97 -20.35 25.54
N SER A 117 -5.70 -19.98 25.37
CA SER A 117 -4.73 -19.84 26.48
C SER A 117 -4.53 -18.39 26.92
N ILE A 118 -4.91 -17.41 26.08
CA ILE A 118 -4.92 -15.99 26.41
C ILE A 118 -6.39 -15.57 26.57
N LEU A 119 -7.05 -16.21 27.53
CA LEU A 119 -8.45 -15.98 27.84
C LEU A 119 -8.63 -14.54 28.35
N MET A 120 -9.14 -13.68 27.45
CA MET A 120 -10.09 -12.59 27.72
C MET A 120 -9.64 -11.40 28.59
N ALA A 121 -8.52 -11.47 29.30
CA ALA A 121 -8.02 -10.34 30.10
C ALA A 121 -7.08 -9.41 29.33
N GLN A 122 -6.49 -9.82 28.20
CA GLN A 122 -5.44 -9.04 27.51
C GLN A 122 -5.84 -8.51 26.13
N VAL A 123 -6.85 -9.08 25.45
CA VAL A 123 -7.28 -8.60 24.11
C VAL A 123 -8.30 -7.45 24.19
N SER A 124 -8.94 -7.25 25.35
CA SER A 124 -9.67 -6.02 25.71
C SER A 124 -8.76 -4.79 25.64
N ASP A 125 -7.49 -4.94 26.04
CA ASP A 125 -6.61 -3.81 26.32
C ASP A 125 -5.71 -3.42 25.13
N LEU A 126 -5.66 -4.24 24.06
CA LEU A 126 -4.80 -3.99 22.88
C LEU A 126 -5.52 -3.46 21.63
N LEU A 127 -6.85 -3.52 21.56
CA LEU A 127 -7.61 -2.77 20.56
C LEU A 127 -7.92 -1.40 21.16
N HIS A 128 -7.04 -0.43 20.89
CA HIS A 128 -7.23 0.99 21.18
C HIS A 128 -8.56 1.48 20.56
N THR A 129 -9.64 1.28 21.29
CA THR A 129 -10.96 1.76 20.94
C THR A 129 -10.93 3.27 21.15
N ALA A 130 -11.04 4.04 20.07
CA ALA A 130 -11.09 5.48 20.18
C ALA A 130 -12.36 5.86 20.94
N VAL A 131 -12.19 6.43 22.14
CA VAL A 131 -13.30 6.91 22.98
C VAL A 131 -13.53 8.38 22.69
N CYS A 132 -14.75 8.73 22.26
CA CYS A 132 -15.13 10.11 22.01
C CYS A 132 -15.01 10.94 23.30
N CYS A 133 -14.22 12.01 23.27
CA CYS A 133 -13.99 12.85 24.46
C CYS A 133 -15.23 13.60 24.96
N ASN A 134 -16.30 13.67 24.17
CA ASN A 134 -17.51 14.40 24.52
C ASN A 134 -18.67 13.51 24.96
N CYS A 135 -18.84 12.34 24.34
CA CYS A 135 -19.96 11.43 24.66
C CYS A 135 -19.50 10.05 25.13
N THR A 136 -18.19 9.82 25.27
CA THR A 136 -17.60 8.53 25.65
C THR A 136 -17.96 7.36 24.73
N ALA A 137 -18.54 7.64 23.56
CA ALA A 137 -18.85 6.61 22.57
C ALA A 137 -17.58 5.94 22.08
N ILE A 138 -17.63 4.63 22.00
CA ILE A 138 -16.53 3.76 21.60
C ILE A 138 -16.58 3.55 20.09
N SER A 139 -15.42 3.58 19.42
CA SER A 139 -15.30 3.24 18.00
C SER A 139 -15.48 1.74 17.79
N ASP A 140 -16.72 1.27 17.71
CA ASP A 140 -17.02 -0.10 17.34
C ASP A 140 -16.97 -0.26 15.80
N ARG A 141 -16.30 -1.32 15.34
CA ARG A 141 -16.21 -1.73 13.94
C ARG A 141 -17.58 -2.00 13.30
N SER A 142 -18.59 -2.31 14.11
CA SER A 142 -19.94 -2.66 13.65
C SER A 142 -20.78 -1.46 13.19
N SER A 143 -20.50 -0.25 13.68
CA SER A 143 -21.45 0.87 13.59
C SER A 143 -21.19 1.85 12.45
N GLY A 144 -20.08 1.70 11.71
CA GLY A 144 -19.72 2.60 10.61
C GLY A 144 -19.58 4.08 11.00
N THR A 145 -19.51 4.40 12.30
CA THR A 145 -19.45 5.78 12.77
C THR A 145 -18.02 6.30 12.62
N GLY A 146 -17.87 7.39 11.88
CA GLY A 146 -16.59 8.05 11.67
C GLY A 146 -16.04 8.68 12.96
N PHE A 147 -14.75 8.48 13.22
CA PHE A 147 -14.02 9.16 14.28
C PHE A 147 -13.02 10.15 13.68
N TYR A 148 -12.77 11.23 14.41
CA TYR A 148 -11.85 12.29 14.05
C TYR A 148 -10.85 12.50 15.17
N THR A 149 -9.57 12.65 14.81
CA THR A 149 -8.48 12.84 15.76
C THR A 149 -8.02 14.30 15.72
N ALA A 150 -8.00 14.93 16.88
CA ALA A 150 -7.48 16.28 17.06
C ALA A 150 -5.94 16.31 17.08
N PRO A 151 -5.30 17.47 16.84
CA PRO A 151 -3.83 17.60 16.95
C PRO A 151 -3.25 17.26 18.33
N CYS A 152 -4.07 17.21 19.37
CA CYS A 152 -3.68 16.72 20.70
C CYS A 152 -3.73 15.19 20.85
N GLY A 153 -4.09 14.44 19.81
CA GLY A 153 -4.19 12.98 19.83
C GLY A 153 -5.53 12.43 20.34
N HIS A 154 -6.46 13.31 20.72
CA HIS A 154 -7.76 12.92 21.28
C HIS A 154 -8.85 12.77 20.21
N ALA A 155 -9.76 11.81 20.40
CA ALA A 155 -10.76 11.42 19.42
C ALA A 155 -12.17 12.01 19.67
N TYR A 156 -12.89 12.30 18.59
CA TYR A 156 -14.28 12.76 18.59
C TYR A 156 -15.09 11.96 17.57
N CYS A 157 -16.26 11.47 17.96
CA CYS A 157 -17.19 10.88 16.99
C CYS A 157 -17.81 11.99 16.11
N GLU A 158 -18.15 11.65 14.88
CA GLU A 158 -18.71 12.57 13.88
C GLU A 158 -19.89 13.39 14.42
N SER A 159 -20.80 12.76 15.17
CA SER A 159 -21.98 13.43 15.73
C SER A 159 -21.64 14.43 16.86
N CYS A 160 -20.58 14.19 17.62
CA CYS A 160 -20.10 15.14 18.62
C CYS A 160 -19.29 16.26 17.96
N LEU A 161 -18.44 15.92 16.99
CA LEU A 161 -17.66 16.89 16.26
C LEU A 161 -18.58 17.92 15.58
N HIS A 162 -19.62 17.44 14.88
CA HIS A 162 -20.61 18.30 14.25
C HIS A 162 -21.30 19.22 15.26
N ARG A 163 -21.76 18.67 16.40
CA ARG A 163 -22.44 19.46 17.45
C ARG A 163 -21.54 20.54 18.07
N VAL A 164 -20.29 20.22 18.38
CA VAL A 164 -19.38 21.19 19.03
C VAL A 164 -18.98 22.29 18.04
N PHE A 165 -18.70 21.96 16.78
CA PHE A 165 -18.37 22.97 15.75
C PHE A 165 -19.58 23.73 15.20
N CYS A 166 -20.81 23.28 15.43
CA CYS A 166 -22.00 24.10 15.21
C CYS A 166 -22.10 25.28 16.18
N LEU A 167 -21.51 25.17 17.38
CA LEU A 167 -21.59 26.19 18.43
C LEU A 167 -20.42 27.18 18.37
N SER A 168 -19.23 26.75 17.97
CA SER A 168 -18.10 27.66 17.74
C SER A 168 -17.10 27.09 16.72
N SER A 169 -16.39 27.98 16.02
CA SER A 169 -15.33 27.58 15.07
C SER A 169 -14.03 27.15 15.75
N ARG A 170 -13.93 27.32 17.08
CA ARG A 170 -12.74 27.01 17.90
C ARG A 170 -13.17 26.37 19.21
N ILE A 171 -12.67 25.17 19.47
CA ILE A 171 -13.11 24.35 20.60
C ILE A 171 -11.91 24.04 21.50
N THR A 172 -12.12 23.95 22.81
CA THR A 172 -11.08 23.48 23.74
C THR A 172 -11.24 21.99 23.96
N CYS A 173 -10.13 21.25 23.92
CA CYS A 173 -10.14 19.83 24.15
C CYS A 173 -10.52 19.53 25.61
N ARG A 174 -11.61 18.79 25.81
CA ARG A 174 -12.12 18.41 27.13
C ARG A 174 -11.69 17.02 27.59
N ALA A 175 -10.78 16.38 26.86
CA ALA A 175 -10.27 15.06 27.21
C ALA A 175 -9.63 15.07 28.60
N SER A 176 -10.04 14.13 29.44
CA SER A 176 -9.41 13.86 30.74
C SER A 176 -8.21 12.96 30.51
N VAL A 177 -7.02 13.42 30.87
CA VAL A 177 -5.79 12.62 30.77
C VAL A 177 -5.51 12.04 32.16
N GLY A 178 -5.69 10.72 32.31
CA GLY A 178 -5.16 9.97 33.46
C GLY A 178 -5.47 10.55 34.83
N GLY A 179 -6.71 11.02 35.06
CA GLY A 179 -7.20 11.43 36.38
C GLY A 179 -6.57 12.69 36.99
N THR A 180 -5.73 13.45 36.27
CA THR A 180 -5.01 14.60 36.84
C THR A 180 -5.06 15.90 36.02
N GLY A 181 -5.67 15.91 34.82
CA GLY A 181 -5.82 17.16 34.06
C GLY A 181 -6.72 17.08 32.81
N ILE A 182 -7.28 18.24 32.44
CA ILE A 182 -8.01 18.45 31.19
C ILE A 182 -7.02 18.89 30.11
N CYS A 183 -7.04 18.27 28.92
CA CYS A 183 -6.11 18.58 27.83
C CYS A 183 -6.08 20.08 27.46
N GLY A 184 -7.23 20.76 27.41
CA GLY A 184 -7.34 22.22 27.29
C GLY A 184 -6.88 22.83 25.96
N ARG A 185 -6.29 22.05 25.05
CA ARG A 185 -5.76 22.56 23.77
C ARG A 185 -6.87 23.15 22.90
N LEU A 186 -6.64 24.32 22.33
CA LEU A 186 -7.49 24.93 21.30
C LEU A 186 -7.38 24.15 19.99
N ILE A 187 -8.52 23.78 19.41
CA ILE A 187 -8.61 23.01 18.18
C ILE A 187 -9.51 23.74 17.17
N GLU A 188 -9.04 23.87 15.94
CA GLU A 188 -9.78 24.41 14.81
C GLU A 188 -10.28 23.29 13.89
N ARG A 189 -11.41 23.51 13.19
CA ARG A 189 -12.06 22.49 12.36
C ARG A 189 -11.13 21.91 11.28
N GLY A 190 -10.30 22.75 10.64
CA GLY A 190 -9.37 22.32 9.59
C GLY A 190 -8.20 21.46 10.08
N GLN A 191 -8.00 21.33 11.39
CA GLN A 191 -6.93 20.55 11.99
C GLN A 191 -7.37 19.13 12.40
N MET A 192 -8.67 18.83 12.29
CA MET A 192 -9.23 17.52 12.60
C MET A 192 -8.97 16.57 11.43
N LYS A 193 -8.36 15.42 11.71
CA LYS A 193 -8.16 14.37 10.71
C LYS A 193 -9.21 13.29 10.90
N PHE A 194 -9.88 12.89 9.83
CA PHE A 194 -10.67 11.67 9.85
C PHE A 194 -9.72 10.50 10.15
N SER A 195 -10.08 9.67 11.11
CA SER A 195 -9.27 8.52 11.48
C SER A 195 -10.22 7.37 11.74
N SER A 196 -10.30 6.43 10.81
CA SER A 196 -10.85 5.13 11.18
C SER A 196 -9.91 4.47 12.20
N SER A 197 -10.43 3.56 13.02
CA SER A 197 -9.60 2.80 13.98
C SER A 197 -8.47 2.03 13.29
N VAL A 198 -8.64 1.68 12.02
CA VAL A 198 -7.62 1.05 11.17
C VAL A 198 -6.52 2.04 10.77
N ASP A 199 -6.87 3.31 10.53
CA ASP A 199 -5.92 4.33 10.11
C ASP A 199 -4.96 4.74 11.23
N LEU A 200 -5.40 4.75 12.49
CA LEU A 200 -4.55 5.10 13.64
C LEU A 200 -3.45 4.05 13.87
N VAL A 201 -3.80 2.77 13.80
CA VAL A 201 -2.83 1.67 13.90
C VAL A 201 -1.85 1.74 12.72
N THR A 202 -2.37 1.96 11.51
CA THR A 202 -1.54 2.06 10.30
C THR A 202 -0.56 3.23 10.38
N GLU A 203 -0.99 4.39 10.83
CA GLU A 203 -0.16 5.58 10.99
C GLU A 203 0.94 5.35 12.04
N ARG A 204 0.59 4.75 13.19
CA ARG A 204 1.57 4.41 14.23
C ARG A 204 2.63 3.44 13.72
N VAL A 205 2.21 2.36 13.06
CA VAL A 205 3.12 1.38 12.45
C VAL A 205 4.02 2.05 11.42
N THR A 206 3.46 2.93 10.58
CA THR A 206 4.19 3.65 9.54
C THR A 206 5.22 4.61 10.14
N GLN A 207 4.87 5.32 11.20
CA GLN A 207 5.79 6.22 11.90
C GLN A 207 6.92 5.46 12.58
N THR A 208 6.64 4.35 13.26
CA THR A 208 7.68 3.52 13.88
C THR A 208 8.61 2.92 12.82
N ARG A 209 8.06 2.36 11.75
CA ARG A 209 8.85 1.84 10.62
C ARG A 209 9.76 2.91 10.02
N ARG A 210 9.23 4.11 9.78
CA ARG A 210 10.01 5.22 9.23
C ARG A 210 11.21 5.55 10.12
N LYS A 211 11.01 5.68 11.43
CA LYS A 211 12.09 5.93 12.40
C LYS A 211 13.16 4.84 12.37
N VAL A 212 12.74 3.57 12.43
CA VAL A 212 13.67 2.45 12.42
C VAL A 212 14.43 2.39 11.08
N TYR A 213 13.78 2.60 9.95
CA TYR A 213 14.42 2.53 8.62
C TYR A 213 15.36 3.70 8.35
N GLU A 214 15.14 4.86 8.98
CA GLU A 214 16.05 6.00 8.91
C GLU A 214 17.40 5.72 9.61
N VAL A 215 17.36 4.93 10.68
CA VAL A 215 18.53 4.52 11.48
C VAL A 215 19.15 3.23 10.92
N MET A 216 18.38 2.15 10.80
CA MET A 216 18.81 0.87 10.22
C MET A 216 18.69 0.90 8.70
N ASN A 217 19.61 1.62 8.05
CA ASN A 217 19.49 1.98 6.63
C ASN A 217 20.43 1.25 5.67
N LYS A 218 21.08 0.14 6.11
CA LYS A 218 22.02 -0.65 5.28
C LYS A 218 21.37 -1.09 3.97
N SER A 219 22.13 -1.00 2.87
CA SER A 219 21.73 -1.51 1.56
C SER A 219 22.29 -2.92 1.32
N LYS A 220 21.75 -3.63 0.33
CA LYS A 220 22.26 -4.95 -0.07
C LYS A 220 23.74 -4.92 -0.47
N PHE A 221 24.22 -3.78 -1.01
CA PHE A 221 25.62 -3.60 -1.41
C PHE A 221 26.57 -3.42 -0.23
N ASP A 222 26.05 -3.10 0.96
CA ASP A 222 26.83 -2.96 2.18
C ASP A 222 26.99 -4.30 2.94
N CYS A 223 26.33 -5.36 2.46
CA CYS A 223 26.39 -6.70 3.05
C CYS A 223 27.28 -7.62 2.19
N SER A 224 27.91 -8.60 2.82
CA SER A 224 28.77 -9.57 2.14
C SER A 224 27.99 -10.49 1.17
N GLY A 225 26.66 -10.61 1.36
CA GLY A 225 25.79 -11.37 0.47
C GLY A 225 24.30 -11.32 0.85
N THR A 226 23.47 -12.06 0.10
CA THR A 226 22.02 -12.14 0.32
C THR A 226 21.63 -12.68 1.71
N PRO A 227 22.25 -13.74 2.27
CA PRO A 227 21.85 -14.26 3.58
C PRO A 227 22.03 -13.27 4.74
N GLU A 228 23.12 -12.51 4.74
CA GLU A 228 23.38 -11.47 5.75
C GLU A 228 22.39 -10.31 5.62
N TYR A 229 22.04 -9.93 4.39
CA TYR A 229 21.04 -8.89 4.15
C TYR A 229 19.64 -9.33 4.61
N ASP A 230 19.26 -10.58 4.37
CA ASP A 230 17.98 -11.12 4.82
C ASP A 230 17.90 -11.18 6.35
N GLN A 231 18.99 -11.56 7.02
CA GLN A 231 19.11 -11.52 8.47
C GLN A 231 18.95 -10.08 9.00
N PHE A 232 19.61 -9.11 8.36
CA PHE A 232 19.46 -7.70 8.70
C PHE A 232 18.02 -7.19 8.52
N LEU A 233 17.34 -7.61 7.45
CA LEU A 233 15.93 -7.27 7.25
C LEU A 233 15.04 -7.86 8.35
N ALA A 234 15.31 -9.09 8.76
CA ALA A 234 14.60 -9.73 9.87
C ALA A 234 14.82 -9.00 11.19
N GLU A 235 16.07 -8.67 11.53
CA GLU A 235 16.42 -7.89 12.73
C GLU A 235 15.76 -6.51 12.75
N ARG A 236 15.68 -5.86 11.58
CA ARG A 236 15.01 -4.57 11.43
C ARG A 236 13.50 -4.67 11.69
N GLU A 237 12.83 -5.70 11.18
CA GLU A 237 11.39 -5.90 11.46
C GLU A 237 11.14 -6.33 12.90
N ASP A 238 12.04 -7.12 13.51
CA ASP A 238 11.97 -7.47 14.93
C ASP A 238 12.05 -6.21 15.80
N MET A 239 12.96 -5.29 15.49
CA MET A 239 13.05 -3.99 16.16
C MET A 239 11.73 -3.19 16.05
N VAL A 240 11.11 -3.17 14.87
CA VAL A 240 9.80 -2.52 14.67
C VAL A 240 8.73 -3.16 15.55
N GLN A 241 8.68 -4.49 15.60
CA GLN A 241 7.70 -5.21 16.43
C GLN A 241 7.90 -4.92 17.92
N ARG A 242 9.14 -4.99 18.42
CA ARG A 242 9.46 -4.69 19.82
C ARG A 242 9.11 -3.25 20.24
N LEU A 243 9.18 -2.29 19.30
CA LEU A 243 8.77 -0.90 19.55
C LEU A 243 7.24 -0.70 19.51
N LEU A 244 6.52 -1.56 18.80
CA LEU A 244 5.06 -1.53 18.70
C LEU A 244 4.37 -2.33 19.81
N ASP A 245 5.08 -3.24 20.47
CA ASP A 245 4.55 -4.04 21.57
C ASP A 245 4.25 -3.17 22.81
N ASP A 246 2.96 -3.00 23.09
CA ASP A 246 2.45 -2.25 24.25
C ASP A 246 2.35 -3.10 25.51
N SER A 247 2.56 -4.42 25.42
CA SER A 247 2.38 -5.33 26.57
C SER A 247 3.41 -5.12 27.67
N ASP A 248 4.61 -4.64 27.32
CA ASP A 248 5.72 -4.48 28.24
C ASP A 248 6.52 -3.20 27.95
N ALA A 249 6.20 -2.14 28.71
CA ALA A 249 6.88 -0.85 28.63
C ALA A 249 8.40 -0.95 28.92
N SER A 250 8.86 -1.97 29.64
CA SER A 250 10.29 -2.16 29.91
C SER A 250 11.00 -2.70 28.68
N LYS A 251 10.43 -3.69 27.98
CA LYS A 251 10.96 -4.19 26.70
C LYS A 251 10.97 -3.12 25.62
N GLN A 252 9.91 -2.31 25.54
CA GLN A 252 9.85 -1.20 24.60
C GLN A 252 10.96 -0.17 24.87
N ARG A 253 11.23 0.18 26.13
CA ARG A 253 12.35 1.07 26.51
C ARG A 253 13.71 0.46 26.17
N LEU A 254 13.89 -0.85 26.37
CA LEU A 254 15.12 -1.54 26.01
C LEU A 254 15.35 -1.53 24.49
N ALA A 255 14.30 -1.79 23.71
CA ALA A 255 14.35 -1.69 22.25
C ALA A 255 14.70 -0.26 21.78
N GLN A 256 14.11 0.75 22.43
CA GLN A 256 14.45 2.15 22.17
C GLN A 256 15.93 2.45 22.46
N GLN A 257 16.48 1.99 23.59
CA GLN A 257 17.90 2.14 23.92
C GLN A 257 18.82 1.36 22.98
N GLU A 258 18.39 0.20 22.48
CA GLU A 258 19.12 -0.58 21.49
C GLU A 258 19.20 0.15 20.14
N LEU A 259 18.09 0.76 19.71
CA LEU A 259 18.06 1.59 18.50
C LEU A 259 18.97 2.82 18.63
N GLU A 260 18.97 3.48 19.79
CA GLU A 260 19.86 4.62 20.07
C GLU A 260 21.35 4.20 20.07
N ARG A 261 21.67 3.04 20.68
CA ARG A 261 23.04 2.48 20.63
C ARG A 261 23.47 2.13 19.21
N TYR A 262 22.54 1.62 18.39
CA TYR A 262 22.79 1.36 16.99
C TYR A 262 23.09 2.66 16.23
N GLU A 263 22.28 3.71 16.45
CA GLU A 263 22.47 5.02 15.82
C GLU A 263 23.85 5.63 16.14
N ILE A 264 24.29 5.53 17.40
CA ILE A 264 25.61 6.01 17.82
C ILE A 264 26.74 5.20 17.17
N SER A 265 26.63 3.86 17.20
CA SER A 265 27.70 2.97 16.69
C SER A 265 27.85 2.98 15.17
N HIS A 266 26.75 3.21 14.44
CA HIS A 266 26.71 3.16 12.98
C HIS A 266 26.51 4.55 12.34
N GLY A 267 26.68 5.65 13.10
CA GLY A 267 26.35 7.00 12.65
C GLY A 267 27.01 7.43 11.33
N GLU A 268 28.29 7.06 11.11
CA GLU A 268 29.00 7.36 9.86
C GLU A 268 28.37 6.65 8.65
N GLN A 269 28.09 5.35 8.78
CA GLN A 269 27.41 4.58 7.74
C GLN A 269 26.03 5.16 7.43
N ILE A 270 25.27 5.50 8.47
CA ILE A 270 23.92 6.04 8.33
C ILE A 270 23.97 7.36 7.55
N ALA A 271 24.91 8.23 7.87
CA ALA A 271 25.12 9.51 7.20
C ALA A 271 25.57 9.33 5.74
N GLN A 272 26.49 8.40 5.48
CA GLN A 272 26.96 8.09 4.12
C GLN A 272 25.82 7.61 3.22
N THR A 273 25.04 6.64 3.68
CA THR A 273 23.87 6.12 2.94
C THR A 273 22.83 7.20 2.70
N ARG A 274 22.59 8.07 3.69
CA ARG A 274 21.66 9.20 3.57
C ARG A 274 22.13 10.20 2.51
N ASN A 275 23.44 10.49 2.47
CA ASN A 275 24.03 11.37 1.46
C ASN A 275 23.94 10.77 0.06
N ILE A 276 24.25 9.48 -0.10
CA ILE A 276 24.15 8.77 -1.39
C ILE A 276 22.70 8.83 -1.91
N LYS A 277 21.71 8.48 -1.08
CA LYS A 277 20.29 8.56 -1.46
C LYS A 277 19.86 9.98 -1.83
N ARG A 278 20.34 10.99 -1.10
CA ARG A 278 20.06 12.40 -1.40
C ARG A 278 20.67 12.83 -2.73
N ASP A 279 21.91 12.44 -2.99
CA ASP A 279 22.61 12.77 -4.24
C ASP A 279 22.04 12.04 -5.45
N ASP A 280 21.60 10.79 -5.27
CA ASP A 280 20.90 10.03 -6.30
C ASP A 280 19.53 10.65 -6.62
N MET A 281 18.76 11.01 -5.59
CA MET A 281 17.49 11.73 -5.77
C MET A 281 17.71 13.07 -6.49
N ARG A 282 18.73 13.84 -6.10
CA ARG A 282 19.08 15.11 -6.76
C ARG A 282 19.45 14.92 -8.23
N ARG A 283 20.26 13.90 -8.55
CA ARG A 283 20.62 13.56 -9.94
C ARG A 283 19.40 13.14 -10.75
N ASN A 284 18.50 12.33 -10.17
CA ASN A 284 17.27 11.92 -10.84
C ASN A 284 16.32 13.10 -11.08
N LEU A 285 16.17 14.00 -10.11
CA LEU A 285 15.39 15.24 -10.27
C LEU A 285 15.99 16.13 -11.37
N GLN A 286 17.31 16.34 -11.36
CA GLN A 286 17.97 17.13 -12.41
C GLN A 286 17.72 16.51 -13.79
N ARG A 287 17.84 15.18 -13.91
CA ARG A 287 17.56 14.46 -15.15
C ARG A 287 16.11 14.65 -15.61
N ILE A 288 15.14 14.63 -14.70
CA ILE A 288 13.73 14.89 -15.03
C ILE A 288 13.58 16.31 -15.56
N VAL A 289 14.15 17.31 -14.87
CA VAL A 289 14.11 18.71 -15.30
C VAL A 289 14.75 18.89 -16.68
N ASP A 290 15.89 18.25 -16.93
CA ASP A 290 16.60 18.33 -18.21
C ASP A 290 15.78 17.71 -19.36
N VAL A 291 15.07 16.60 -19.10
CA VAL A 291 14.23 15.92 -20.11
C VAL A 291 12.90 16.65 -20.32
N GLU A 292 12.29 17.19 -19.26
CA GLU A 292 11.06 17.96 -19.36
C GLU A 292 11.29 19.34 -19.99
N GLY A 293 12.45 19.97 -19.74
CA GLY A 293 12.79 21.27 -20.28
C GLY A 293 11.69 22.31 -20.04
N THR A 294 11.13 22.86 -21.12
CA THR A 294 10.03 23.84 -21.09
C THR A 294 8.65 23.22 -21.34
N PHE A 295 8.51 21.88 -21.26
CA PHE A 295 7.25 21.20 -21.52
C PHE A 295 6.12 21.70 -20.59
N TYR A 296 6.41 21.85 -19.30
CA TYR A 296 5.46 22.38 -18.33
C TYR A 296 4.97 23.79 -18.71
N GLU A 297 5.88 24.65 -19.20
CA GLU A 297 5.56 26.01 -19.64
C GLU A 297 4.68 26.01 -20.90
N ARG A 298 4.96 25.12 -21.85
CA ARG A 298 4.17 24.96 -23.09
C ARG A 298 2.76 24.44 -22.85
N VAL A 299 2.59 23.52 -21.90
CA VAL A 299 1.25 22.98 -21.53
C VAL A 299 0.43 24.03 -20.79
N ASN A 300 1.06 24.84 -19.94
CA ASN A 300 0.38 25.85 -19.13
C ASN A 300 0.30 27.23 -19.81
N ALA A 301 0.77 27.36 -21.06
CA ALA A 301 0.68 28.60 -21.84
C ALA A 301 -0.79 29.10 -21.94
N PRO A 302 -1.01 30.41 -22.17
CA PRO A 302 -2.33 30.96 -22.43
C PRO A 302 -3.01 30.23 -23.59
N PHE A 303 -4.34 30.06 -23.54
CA PHE A 303 -5.09 29.26 -24.52
C PHE A 303 -4.83 29.65 -25.99
N SER A 304 -4.53 30.93 -26.25
CA SER A 304 -4.19 31.45 -27.58
C SER A 304 -2.85 30.95 -28.14
N GLU A 305 -1.93 30.54 -27.26
CA GLU A 305 -0.55 30.13 -27.59
C GLU A 305 -0.33 28.63 -27.45
N ARG A 306 -1.38 27.87 -27.11
CA ARG A 306 -1.31 26.41 -27.00
C ARG A 306 -1.24 25.77 -28.38
N ASP A 307 -0.36 24.78 -28.51
CA ASP A 307 -0.27 23.96 -29.71
C ASP A 307 -1.60 23.23 -29.94
N LYS A 308 -2.08 23.25 -31.19
CA LYS A 308 -3.33 22.56 -31.60
C LYS A 308 -3.13 21.05 -31.77
N GLU A 309 -1.89 20.61 -31.93
CA GLU A 309 -1.52 19.20 -31.92
C GLU A 309 -1.28 18.77 -30.47
N GLY A 310 -1.86 17.63 -30.08
CA GLY A 310 -1.86 17.18 -28.69
C GLY A 310 -0.45 17.08 -28.08
N TYR A 311 -0.33 17.51 -26.82
CA TYR A 311 0.91 17.39 -26.07
C TYR A 311 1.25 15.92 -25.80
N LYS A 312 2.43 15.47 -26.21
CA LYS A 312 3.03 14.20 -25.77
C LYS A 312 4.09 14.49 -24.72
N HIS A 313 4.03 13.81 -23.59
CA HIS A 313 4.97 14.07 -22.50
C HIS A 313 6.38 13.56 -22.88
N PRO A 314 7.46 14.33 -22.66
CA PRO A 314 8.82 13.89 -23.00
C PRO A 314 9.22 12.56 -22.34
N LEU A 315 8.74 12.33 -21.11
CA LEU A 315 8.94 11.06 -20.37
C LEU A 315 8.02 9.89 -20.81
N GLU A 316 7.06 10.10 -21.72
CA GLU A 316 6.22 9.01 -22.24
C GLU A 316 6.90 8.21 -23.34
N ALA A 317 7.95 8.73 -23.99
CA ALA A 317 8.81 7.90 -24.84
C ALA A 317 9.57 6.94 -23.92
N GLY A 318 9.43 5.62 -24.13
CA GLY A 318 9.99 4.59 -23.26
C GLY A 318 11.52 4.68 -23.08
N PRO A 319 12.13 3.69 -22.39
CA PRO A 319 13.56 3.73 -22.00
C PRO A 319 14.57 3.94 -23.15
N GLU A 320 14.15 3.88 -24.42
CA GLU A 320 14.97 4.23 -25.59
C GLU A 320 15.29 5.73 -25.69
N ALA A 321 14.45 6.63 -25.18
CA ALA A 321 14.81 8.05 -25.03
C ALA A 321 15.79 8.28 -23.86
N LEU A 322 15.90 7.31 -22.95
CA LEU A 322 16.77 7.33 -21.77
C LEU A 322 18.15 6.70 -22.01
N SER A 323 18.39 6.05 -23.16
CA SER A 323 19.65 5.37 -23.48
C SER A 323 20.53 6.12 -24.49
N ALA A 324 20.10 7.29 -24.96
CA ALA A 324 20.86 8.09 -25.92
C ALA A 324 22.03 8.85 -25.27
N ARG A 325 23.00 8.12 -24.70
CA ARG A 325 24.43 8.45 -24.73
C ARG A 325 25.28 7.28 -24.24
N THR A 326 26.39 7.13 -24.95
CA THR A 326 27.43 6.10 -24.87
C THR A 326 27.84 5.73 -23.45
N PRO A 327 28.00 4.43 -23.13
CA PRO A 327 28.56 4.00 -21.85
C PRO A 327 29.98 4.54 -21.73
N VAL A 328 30.26 5.26 -20.63
CA VAL A 328 31.63 5.50 -20.19
C VAL A 328 32.19 4.15 -19.75
N VAL A 329 33.03 3.56 -20.59
CA VAL A 329 33.79 2.35 -20.27
C VAL A 329 34.72 2.68 -19.10
N VAL A 330 34.32 2.30 -17.90
CA VAL A 330 35.28 2.14 -16.79
C VAL A 330 35.83 0.73 -16.93
N SER A 331 37.07 0.63 -17.39
CA SER A 331 37.79 -0.63 -17.54
C SER A 331 37.99 -1.30 -16.17
N ALA A 332 37.22 -2.36 -15.91
CA ALA A 332 37.48 -3.30 -14.82
C ALA A 332 38.38 -4.44 -15.34
N PRO A 333 39.35 -4.93 -14.53
CA PRO A 333 40.23 -6.01 -14.94
C PRO A 333 39.49 -7.34 -15.10
N GLU A 334 39.82 -8.08 -16.16
CA GLU A 334 39.20 -9.33 -16.57
C GLU A 334 39.31 -10.42 -15.50
N LEU A 335 38.16 -10.96 -15.08
CA LEU A 335 38.07 -12.22 -14.34
C LEU A 335 37.48 -13.27 -15.29
N THR A 336 38.35 -14.10 -15.86
CA THR A 336 37.99 -15.26 -16.67
C THR A 336 37.41 -16.35 -15.77
N TRP A 337 36.14 -16.68 -15.96
CA TRP A 337 35.55 -17.90 -15.44
C TRP A 337 35.88 -19.05 -16.38
N GLN A 338 36.62 -20.05 -15.87
CA GLN A 338 36.73 -21.36 -16.50
C GLN A 338 35.56 -22.25 -16.04
N PRO A 339 35.10 -23.17 -16.92
CA PRO A 339 33.78 -23.82 -16.84
C PRO A 339 33.55 -24.74 -15.65
#